data_AF-A0A356RA77-F1
#
_entry.id   AF-A0A356RA77-F1
#
_cell.length_a   1.000
_cell.length_b   1.000
_cell.length_c   1.000
_cell.angle_alpha   90.00
_cell.angle_beta   90.00
_cell.angle_gamma   90.00
#
_symmetry.space_group_name_H-M   'P 1'
#
loop_
_entity.id
_entity.type
_entity.pdbx_description
1 polymer ?
#
loop_
_entity_poly.entity_id
_entity_poly.type
_entity_poly.pdbx_seq_one_letter_code
_entity_poly.pdbx_strand_id
1 'polypeptide(L)'
;YRMTEREIAAYAVVNRIDYLVEECPMAKGAKMLVYKDALNRLEAESPGTKQRFYWGFLDKQEKSSSVAPSMSEIDQTSLQPCTVCSQPTTAGTCSFCRMMARAKTSIK
;
A
#
# COMPACT_ATOMS: atom_id res chain seq x y z
N TYR A 1 0.58 -6.59 8.42
CA TYR A 1 1.81 -6.70 7.62
C TYR A 1 2.76 -7.83 8.06
N ARG A 2 2.55 -8.50 9.21
CA ARG A 2 3.52 -9.48 9.74
C ARG A 2 3.35 -10.91 9.24
N MET A 3 2.13 -11.29 8.87
CA MET A 3 1.83 -12.60 8.30
C MET A 3 2.02 -12.56 6.79
N THR A 4 2.57 -13.64 6.24
CA THR A 4 2.68 -13.84 4.80
C THR A 4 1.32 -14.16 4.19
N GLU A 5 1.18 -13.93 2.89
CA GLU A 5 -0.03 -14.28 2.16
C GLU A 5 -0.37 -15.78 2.27
N ARG A 6 0.64 -16.65 2.28
CA ARG A 6 0.45 -18.09 2.42
C ARG A 6 -0.16 -18.46 3.78
N GLU A 7 0.30 -17.84 4.86
CA GLU A 7 -0.25 -18.08 6.20
C GLU A 7 -1.70 -17.57 6.32
N ILE A 8 -1.99 -16.41 5.73
CA ILE A 8 -3.35 -15.83 5.71
C ILE A 8 -4.30 -16.74 4.90
N ALA A 9 -3.87 -17.21 3.72
CA ALA A 9 -4.64 -18.14 2.92
C ALA A 9 -4.87 -19.47 3.64
N ALA A 10 -3.84 -20.02 4.30
CA ALA A 10 -3.97 -21.24 5.09
C ALA A 10 -4.97 -21.08 6.24
N TYR A 11 -4.95 -19.93 6.93
CA TYR A 11 -5.92 -19.60 7.97
C TYR A 11 -7.35 -19.57 7.43
N ALA A 12 -7.58 -18.92 6.28
CA ALA A 12 -8.91 -18.89 5.66
C ALA A 12 -9.42 -20.29 5.31
N VAL A 13 -8.55 -21.14 4.72
CA VAL A 13 -8.90 -22.52 4.37
C VAL A 13 -9.24 -23.37 5.60
N VAL A 14 -8.41 -23.31 6.65
CA VAL A 14 -8.63 -24.09 7.89
C VAL A 14 -9.93 -23.68 8.59
N ASN A 15 -10.25 -22.38 8.56
CA ASN A 15 -11.48 -21.85 9.17
C ASN A 15 -12.69 -21.89 8.23
N ARG A 16 -12.56 -22.45 7.01
CA ARG A 16 -13.63 -22.53 6.00
C ARG A 16 -14.25 -21.16 5.68
N ILE A 17 -13.42 -20.13 5.64
CA ILE A 17 -13.82 -18.79 5.23
C ILE A 17 -13.78 -18.77 3.70
N ASP A 18 -14.94 -18.63 3.08
CA ASP A 18 -15.04 -18.49 1.63
C ASP A 18 -14.57 -17.10 1.20
N TYR A 19 -13.73 -17.03 0.18
CA TYR A 19 -13.15 -15.79 -0.32
C TYR A 19 -12.98 -15.84 -1.84
N LEU A 20 -13.08 -14.68 -2.48
CA LEU A 20 -12.90 -14.55 -3.92
C LEU A 20 -11.42 -14.77 -4.27
N VAL A 21 -11.12 -15.88 -4.94
CA VAL A 21 -9.78 -16.22 -5.44
C VAL A 21 -9.48 -15.49 -6.75
N GLU A 22 -10.51 -15.15 -7.52
CA GLU A 22 -10.35 -14.46 -8.80
C GLU A 22 -9.79 -13.05 -8.62
N GLU A 23 -8.71 -12.76 -9.33
CA GLU A 23 -8.11 -11.43 -9.36
C GLU A 23 -8.81 -10.52 -10.39
N CYS A 24 -8.73 -9.21 -10.16
CA CYS A 24 -9.26 -8.22 -11.08
C CYS A 24 -8.61 -8.35 -12.48
N PRO A 25 -9.38 -8.36 -13.58
CA PRO A 25 -8.83 -8.42 -14.94
C PRO A 25 -7.84 -7.29 -15.25
N MET A 26 -8.03 -6.13 -14.65
CA MET A 26 -7.16 -4.95 -14.80
C MET A 26 -5.85 -5.06 -13.99
N ALA A 27 -5.72 -6.02 -13.09
CA ALA A 27 -4.50 -6.25 -12.31
C ALA A 27 -3.43 -7.07 -13.08
N LYS A 28 -3.81 -7.66 -14.23
CA LYS A 28 -2.89 -8.40 -15.10
C LYS A 28 -1.73 -7.50 -15.53
N GLY A 29 -0.50 -7.96 -15.30
CA GLY A 29 0.72 -7.20 -15.62
C GLY A 29 1.12 -6.16 -14.58
N ALA A 30 0.48 -6.13 -13.41
CA ALA A 30 0.93 -5.26 -12.31
C ALA A 30 2.37 -5.59 -11.89
N LYS A 31 3.21 -4.55 -11.74
CA LYS A 31 4.61 -4.70 -11.27
C LYS A 31 4.71 -5.43 -9.92
N MET A 32 3.69 -5.29 -9.08
CA MET A 32 3.61 -5.96 -7.79
C MET A 32 3.61 -7.49 -7.91
N LEU A 33 3.05 -8.06 -8.99
CA LEU A 33 3.12 -9.50 -9.24
C LEU A 33 4.55 -9.96 -9.48
N VAL A 34 5.33 -9.17 -10.22
CA VAL A 34 6.76 -9.44 -10.48
C VAL A 34 7.57 -9.36 -9.19
N TYR A 35 7.37 -8.32 -8.38
CA TYR A 35 8.07 -8.19 -7.09
C TYR A 35 7.70 -9.31 -6.12
N LYS A 36 6.42 -9.69 -6.09
CA LYS A 36 5.93 -10.81 -5.28
C LYS A 36 6.58 -12.12 -5.70
N ASP A 37 6.69 -12.41 -7.00
CA ASP A 37 7.36 -13.61 -7.50
C ASP A 37 8.85 -13.64 -7.11
N ALA A 38 9.57 -12.53 -7.32
CA ALA A 38 10.97 -12.43 -6.94
C ALA A 38 11.20 -12.68 -5.43
N LEU A 39 10.38 -12.04 -4.57
CA LEU A 39 10.45 -12.24 -3.12
C LEU A 39 10.03 -13.65 -2.70
N ASN A 40 9.08 -14.28 -3.40
CA ASN A 40 8.67 -15.66 -3.14
C ASN A 40 9.81 -16.65 -3.41
N ARG A 41 10.57 -16.44 -4.49
CA ARG A 41 11.75 -17.28 -4.80
C ARG A 41 12.82 -17.18 -3.73
N LEU A 42 13.16 -15.96 -3.32
CA LEU A 42 14.13 -15.73 -2.24
C LEU A 42 13.68 -16.35 -0.91
N GLU A 43 12.39 -16.26 -0.58
CA GLU A 43 11.82 -16.86 0.63
C GLU A 43 11.87 -18.39 0.61
N ALA A 44 11.72 -19.02 -0.56
CA ALA A 44 11.81 -20.46 -0.71
C ALA A 44 13.23 -20.99 -0.50
N GLU A 45 14.24 -20.24 -0.95
CA GLU A 45 15.65 -20.59 -0.75
C GLU A 45 16.16 -20.23 0.65
N SER A 46 15.66 -19.14 1.24
CA SER A 46 16.05 -18.63 2.55
C SER A 46 14.82 -18.20 3.35
N PRO A 47 14.26 -19.10 4.18
CA PRO A 47 13.07 -18.80 4.98
C PRO A 47 13.28 -17.62 5.94
N GLY A 48 12.31 -16.72 6.01
CA GLY A 48 12.34 -15.50 6.82
C GLY A 48 12.91 -14.27 6.11
N THR A 49 13.29 -14.38 4.83
CA THR A 49 13.84 -13.26 4.04
C THR A 49 12.88 -12.08 3.96
N LYS A 50 11.60 -12.30 3.67
CA LYS A 50 10.60 -11.23 3.57
C LYS A 50 10.41 -10.49 4.89
N GLN A 51 10.35 -11.24 5.99
CA GLN A 51 10.16 -10.69 7.33
C GLN A 51 11.37 -9.85 7.74
N ARG A 52 12.58 -10.41 7.59
CA ARG A 52 13.84 -9.71 7.89
C ARG A 52 14.01 -8.45 7.04
N PHE A 53 13.66 -8.52 5.75
CA PHE A 53 13.71 -7.37 4.86
C PHE A 53 12.81 -6.23 5.34
N TYR A 54 11.53 -6.51 5.59
CA TYR A 54 10.56 -5.48 5.96
C TYR A 54 10.82 -4.91 7.35
N TRP A 55 11.13 -5.75 8.34
CA TRP A 55 11.46 -5.29 9.69
C TRP A 55 12.75 -4.48 9.69
N GLY A 56 13.78 -4.94 8.98
CA GLY A 56 15.02 -4.19 8.85
C GLY A 56 14.82 -2.82 8.17
N PHE A 57 13.84 -2.70 7.27
CA PHE A 57 13.45 -1.41 6.70
C PHE A 57 12.77 -0.50 7.74
N LEU A 58 11.79 -1.02 8.50
CA LEU A 58 11.10 -0.26 9.53
C LEU A 58 12.03 0.19 10.67
N ASP A 59 12.88 -0.70 11.17
CA ASP A 59 13.84 -0.40 12.24
C ASP A 59 14.83 0.70 11.81
N LYS A 60 15.25 0.68 10.54
CA LYS A 60 16.11 1.73 9.97
C LYS A 60 15.36 3.05 9.84
N GLN A 61 14.11 3.00 9.39
CA GLN A 61 13.26 4.17 9.28
C GLN A 61 13.09 4.84 10.65
N GLU A 62 12.67 4.09 11.67
CA GLU A 62 12.48 4.58 13.04
C GLU A 62 13.75 5.27 13.56
N LYS A 63 14.92 4.65 13.38
CA LYS A 63 16.20 5.23 13.78
C LYS A 63 16.52 6.52 13.01
N SER A 64 16.23 6.58 11.72
CA SER A 64 16.47 7.77 10.87
C SER A 64 15.54 8.95 11.17
N SER A 65 14.33 8.69 11.66
CA SER A 65 13.33 9.71 12.05
C SER A 65 13.81 10.59 13.22
N SER A 66 14.84 10.17 13.96
CA SER A 66 15.44 10.96 15.04
C SER A 66 16.32 12.13 14.56
N VAL A 67 16.66 12.18 13.27
CA VAL A 67 17.63 13.14 12.70
C VAL A 67 16.96 14.24 11.86
N ALA A 68 15.74 14.02 11.37
CA ALA A 68 14.95 14.99 10.61
C ALA A 68 13.46 14.71 10.79
N PRO A 69 12.58 15.74 10.73
CA PRO A 69 11.14 15.53 10.82
C PRO A 69 10.69 14.54 9.74
N SER A 70 9.86 13.59 10.13
CA SER A 70 9.39 12.57 9.20
C SER A 70 8.57 13.22 8.09
N MET A 71 8.59 12.66 6.87
CA MET A 71 7.75 13.16 5.77
C MET A 71 6.27 13.23 6.17
N SER A 72 5.83 12.32 7.04
CA SER A 72 4.49 12.34 7.64
C SER A 72 4.23 13.54 8.56
N GLU A 73 5.21 14.00 9.34
CA GLU A 73 5.08 15.19 10.20
C GLU A 73 5.00 16.48 9.37
N ILE A 74 5.81 16.56 8.31
CA ILE A 74 5.80 17.69 7.37
C ILE A 74 4.45 17.75 6.64
N ASP A 75 3.98 16.60 6.15
CA ASP A 75 2.69 16.50 5.46
C ASP A 75 1.52 16.82 6.39
N GLN A 76 1.50 16.29 7.63
CA GLN A 76 0.45 16.58 8.60
C GLN A 76 0.34 18.08 8.93
N THR A 77 1.47 18.78 9.00
CA THR A 77 1.49 20.23 9.24
C THR A 77 0.86 21.04 8.10
N SER A 78 0.83 20.49 6.88
CA SER A 78 0.32 21.15 5.67
C SER A 78 -1.10 20.73 5.26
N LEU A 79 -1.76 19.86 6.02
CA LEU A 79 -3.11 19.38 5.69
C LEU A 79 -4.15 20.48 5.91
N GLN A 80 -4.92 20.77 4.86
CA GLN A 80 -6.03 21.72 4.85
C GLN A 80 -7.31 21.01 4.37
N PRO A 81 -8.51 21.49 4.74
CA PRO A 81 -9.75 20.92 4.24
C PRO A 81 -9.93 21.21 2.75
N CYS A 82 -10.35 20.20 1.98
CA CYS A 82 -10.66 20.34 0.56
C CYS A 82 -11.81 21.33 0.35
N THR A 83 -11.67 22.25 -0.60
CA THR A 83 -12.70 23.27 -0.90
C THR A 83 -14.02 22.70 -1.44
N VAL A 84 -14.04 21.44 -1.91
CA VAL A 84 -15.21 20.82 -2.54
C VAL A 84 -15.88 19.78 -1.62
N CYS A 85 -15.09 18.94 -0.95
CA CYS A 85 -15.60 17.81 -0.16
C CYS A 85 -15.14 17.80 1.30
N SER A 86 -14.46 18.86 1.76
CA SER A 86 -13.90 19.05 3.11
C SER A 86 -12.93 17.97 3.64
N GLN A 87 -12.60 16.94 2.85
CA GLN A 87 -11.60 15.93 3.21
C GLN A 87 -10.17 16.52 3.28
N PRO A 88 -9.27 15.93 4.09
CA PRO A 88 -7.91 16.43 4.26
C PRO A 88 -7.11 16.38 2.95
N THR A 89 -6.46 17.50 2.60
CA THR A 89 -5.63 17.62 1.39
C THR A 89 -4.48 18.61 1.59
N THR A 90 -3.38 18.42 0.88
CA THR A 90 -2.26 19.37 0.83
C THR A 90 -2.37 20.39 -0.30
N ALA A 91 -3.32 20.22 -1.24
CA ALA A 91 -3.32 20.93 -2.53
C ALA A 91 -4.64 21.66 -2.83
N GLY A 92 -5.30 22.22 -1.82
CA GLY A 92 -6.55 23.01 -1.89
C GLY A 92 -7.80 22.20 -2.31
N THR A 93 -7.73 21.54 -3.47
CA THR A 93 -8.68 20.54 -3.95
C THR A 93 -8.03 19.16 -3.96
N CYS A 94 -8.67 18.18 -3.32
CA CYS A 94 -8.11 16.84 -3.20
C CYS A 94 -7.96 16.12 -4.54
N SER A 95 -7.01 15.17 -4.61
CA SER A 95 -6.72 14.39 -5.82
C SER A 95 -7.95 13.68 -6.38
N PHE A 96 -8.83 13.20 -5.50
CA PHE A 96 -10.09 12.56 -5.89
C PHE A 96 -11.03 13.54 -6.62
N CYS A 97 -11.33 14.70 -6.04
CA CYS A 97 -12.18 15.71 -6.67
C CYS A 97 -11.59 16.19 -8.01
N ARG A 98 -10.27 16.36 -8.09
CA ARG A 98 -9.57 16.72 -9.34
C ARG A 98 -9.73 15.64 -10.42
N MET A 99 -9.60 14.37 -10.06
CA MET A 99 -9.79 13.24 -10.96
C MET A 99 -11.24 13.17 -11.47
N MET A 100 -12.21 13.31 -10.57
CA MET A 100 -13.64 13.27 -10.92
C MET A 100 -14.06 14.45 -11.80
N ALA A 101 -13.49 15.64 -11.57
CA ALA A 101 -13.72 16.79 -12.44
C ALA A 101 -13.26 16.51 -13.88
N ARG A 102 -12.06 15.92 -14.05
CA ARG A 102 -11.54 15.52 -15.37
C ARG A 102 -12.42 14.49 -16.06
N ALA A 103 -12.87 13.48 -15.33
CA ALA A 103 -13.74 12.43 -15.86
C ALA A 103 -15.10 12.98 -16.34
N LYS A 104 -15.64 14.01 -15.67
CA LYS A 104 -16.88 14.68 -16.11
C LYS A 104 -16.67 15.50 -17.39
N THR A 105 -15.49 16.07 -17.59
CA THR A 105 -15.17 16.87 -18.80
C THR A 105 -14.97 16.00 -20.04
N SER A 106 -14.45 14.77 -19.90
CA SER A 106 -14.18 13.86 -21.01
C SER A 106 -15.41 13.14 -21.59
N ILE A 107 -16.60 13.37 -21.01
CA ILE A 107 -17.88 12.79 -21.47
C ILE A 107 -18.63 13.75 -22.42
N LYS A 108 -18.03 14.91 -22.75
CA LYS A 108 -18.55 15.84 -23.77
C LYS A 108 -17.88 15.64 -25.12
#